data_AF-A0A1Y5HV58-F1
#
_entry.id   AF-A0A1Y5HV58-F1
#
_cell.length_a   1.000
_cell.length_b   1.000
_cell.length_c   1.000
_cell.angle_alpha   90.00
_cell.angle_beta   90.00
_cell.angle_gamma   90.00
#
_symmetry.space_group_name_H-M   'P 1'
#
loop_
_entity.id
_entity.type
_entity.pdbx_description
1 polymer ?
#
loop_
_entity_poly.entity_id
_entity_poly.type
_entity_poly.pdbx_seq_one_letter_code
_entity_poly.pdbx_strand_id
1 'polypeptide(L)'
;QETIQFCKDNGAFDVTTMGSVSNVGLMAQKAEEYGSHDKTFIIKDAGTVRVVNQAGETVLEHAVEVGDIWRMCQTKDAPIQDWVKLAVKRARDTGQPAVFWLDPQRGHDTNLIEIVKGYLKDHDTSGLEILIKSPIDAIRFTMARVKAGEDTISVTGNVLRDYLTDLFPILELGTSAKMLSIVPLLAGGGLFETGAGGSAPKHAQQLAEEGHLRWDSLGEFLALSVSLEDLGQKTENAKALILAKTLNQATGRFLDHDRSPLRKVGQVDNRGSHYYLATYWAEYLATQDEDAELKTKFTKLNDELAEYHSDIVAELSHAQGTAVDLGGYFHLDRAKAANIMRPSQALNCIIDAL
;
A
#
# COMPACT_ATOMS: atom_id res chain seq x y z
N GLN A 1 16.87 6.25 -15.47
CA GLN A 1 17.55 6.09 -16.77
C GLN A 1 17.33 4.70 -17.35
N GLU A 2 17.65 3.63 -16.62
CA GLU A 2 17.52 2.25 -17.12
C GLU A 2 16.12 1.89 -17.62
N THR A 3 15.06 2.24 -16.89
CA THR A 3 13.68 2.00 -17.36
C THR A 3 13.34 2.72 -18.67
N ILE A 4 13.84 3.94 -18.83
CA ILE A 4 13.65 4.71 -20.08
C ILE A 4 14.35 3.99 -21.23
N GLN A 5 15.60 3.56 -21.02
CA GLN A 5 16.37 2.86 -22.03
C GLN A 5 15.74 1.51 -22.37
N PHE A 6 15.30 0.75 -21.38
CA PHE A 6 14.60 -0.51 -21.56
C PHE A 6 13.36 -0.36 -22.44
N CYS A 7 12.53 0.68 -22.20
CA CYS A 7 11.36 0.94 -23.04
C CYS A 7 11.73 1.41 -24.45
N LYS A 8 12.84 2.12 -24.64
CA LYS A 8 13.34 2.48 -25.99
C LYS A 8 13.74 1.22 -26.78
N ASP A 9 14.36 0.26 -26.10
CA ASP A 9 14.91 -0.94 -26.73
C ASP A 9 13.85 -2.04 -26.92
N ASN A 10 12.86 -2.14 -26.03
CA ASN A 10 11.89 -3.24 -25.98
C ASN A 10 10.43 -2.81 -26.19
N GLY A 11 10.19 -1.52 -26.43
CA GLY A 11 8.85 -0.93 -26.48
C GLY A 11 8.20 -0.83 -25.09
N ALA A 12 6.92 -0.44 -25.08
CA ALA A 12 6.14 -0.34 -23.85
C ALA A 12 5.96 -1.73 -23.18
N PHE A 13 5.71 -1.71 -21.87
CA PHE A 13 5.24 -2.90 -21.16
C PHE A 13 3.83 -3.27 -21.62
N ASP A 14 3.54 -4.57 -21.65
CA ASP A 14 2.21 -5.09 -21.93
C ASP A 14 1.56 -5.50 -20.61
N VAL A 15 0.59 -4.70 -20.15
CA VAL A 15 -0.10 -4.91 -18.87
C VAL A 15 -0.87 -6.23 -18.81
N THR A 16 -1.14 -6.88 -19.95
CA THR A 16 -1.89 -8.13 -20.00
C THR A 16 -1.02 -9.37 -19.78
N THR A 17 0.31 -9.24 -19.95
CA THR A 17 1.24 -10.36 -19.84
C THR A 17 2.45 -10.09 -18.96
N MET A 18 2.66 -8.86 -18.51
CA MET A 18 3.81 -8.52 -17.67
C MET A 18 3.69 -9.17 -16.28
N GLY A 19 4.85 -9.48 -15.69
CA GLY A 19 4.93 -9.86 -14.28
C GLY A 19 4.77 -8.63 -13.37
N SER A 20 4.91 -8.86 -12.07
CA SER A 20 4.75 -7.86 -11.02
C SER A 20 6.04 -7.62 -10.23
N VAL A 21 6.16 -6.43 -9.65
CA VAL A 21 7.24 -6.10 -8.73
C VAL A 21 6.69 -5.63 -7.39
N SER A 22 6.87 -6.46 -6.36
CA SER A 22 6.59 -6.05 -4.99
C SER A 22 7.82 -5.39 -4.34
N ASN A 23 7.61 -4.67 -3.23
CA ASN A 23 8.69 -4.01 -2.50
C ASN A 23 8.69 -4.38 -1.00
N VAL A 24 9.88 -4.64 -0.46
CA VAL A 24 10.17 -4.73 0.98
C VAL A 24 11.13 -3.61 1.34
N GLY A 25 10.62 -2.55 1.98
CA GLY A 25 11.34 -1.31 2.23
C GLY A 25 11.84 -1.13 3.66
N LEU A 26 13.09 -0.71 3.82
CA LEU A 26 13.66 -0.32 5.11
C LEU A 26 13.23 1.11 5.48
N MET A 27 12.27 1.26 6.39
CA MET A 27 11.74 2.59 6.76
C MET A 27 11.64 2.85 8.27
N ALA A 28 11.69 1.80 9.11
CA ALA A 28 11.42 1.92 10.53
C ALA A 28 12.37 2.90 11.23
N GLN A 29 11.82 3.70 12.15
CA GLN A 29 12.53 4.71 12.94
C GLN A 29 13.23 5.80 12.12
N LYS A 30 12.59 6.24 11.01
CA LYS A 30 13.12 7.25 10.08
C LYS A 30 14.49 6.87 9.53
N ALA A 31 14.57 5.64 9.00
CA ALA A 31 15.80 5.11 8.41
C ALA A 31 16.31 6.01 7.27
N GLU A 32 17.63 6.10 7.18
CA GLU A 32 18.37 6.72 6.07
C GLU A 32 18.04 8.22 5.88
N GLU A 33 17.71 8.64 4.65
CA GLU A 33 17.48 10.04 4.31
C GLU A 33 16.27 10.66 5.02
N TYR A 34 15.25 9.86 5.35
CA TYR A 34 14.02 10.35 6.01
C TYR A 34 14.24 10.79 7.46
N GLY A 35 15.38 10.43 8.05
CA GLY A 35 15.81 10.88 9.37
C GLY A 35 16.84 11.99 9.34
N SER A 36 17.18 12.55 8.17
CA SER A 36 18.36 13.42 8.00
C SER A 36 18.10 14.93 8.12
N HIS A 37 16.83 15.35 8.24
CA HIS A 37 16.45 16.76 8.14
C HIS A 37 17.13 17.66 9.18
N ASP A 38 17.19 17.22 10.43
CA ASP A 38 17.86 17.90 11.55
C ASP A 38 19.40 17.80 11.50
N LYS A 39 19.94 17.08 10.51
CA LYS A 39 21.37 16.83 10.28
C LYS A 39 21.80 17.28 8.88
N THR A 40 21.05 18.21 8.28
CA THR A 40 21.35 18.78 6.96
C THR A 40 21.67 20.26 7.13
N PHE A 41 22.81 20.69 6.58
CA PHE A 41 23.31 22.06 6.73
C PHE A 41 23.78 22.60 5.37
N ILE A 42 23.46 23.87 5.12
CA ILE A 42 24.11 24.65 4.05
C ILE A 42 25.36 25.27 4.66
N ILE A 43 26.52 24.92 4.11
CA ILE A 43 27.82 25.36 4.59
C ILE A 43 28.01 26.83 4.28
N LYS A 44 28.40 27.61 5.29
CA LYS A 44 28.58 29.07 5.16
C LYS A 44 30.02 29.49 4.89
N ASP A 45 30.98 28.67 5.30
CA ASP A 45 32.41 28.92 5.21
C ASP A 45 33.13 27.66 4.75
N ALA A 46 34.10 27.79 3.83
CA ALA A 46 34.90 26.65 3.39
C ALA A 46 35.76 26.11 4.54
N GLY A 47 35.93 24.79 4.60
CA GLY A 47 36.66 24.14 5.68
C GLY A 47 36.40 22.64 5.73
N THR A 48 36.21 22.11 6.94
CA THR A 48 36.03 20.67 7.17
C THR A 48 34.87 20.42 8.13
N VAL A 49 33.95 19.53 7.75
CA VAL A 49 32.94 18.98 8.66
C VAL A 49 33.45 17.67 9.24
N ARG A 50 33.44 17.54 10.57
CA ARG A 50 33.82 16.32 11.30
C ARG A 50 32.68 15.81 12.17
N VAL A 51 32.49 14.50 12.17
CA VAL A 51 31.66 13.78 13.13
C VAL A 51 32.58 13.14 14.15
N VAL A 52 32.40 13.50 15.42
CA VAL A 52 33.30 13.09 16.51
C VAL A 52 32.52 12.29 17.55
N ASN A 53 33.06 11.15 18.00
CA ASN A 53 32.43 10.34 19.02
C ASN A 53 32.63 10.92 20.43
N GLN A 54 32.04 10.29 21.45
CA GLN A 54 32.17 10.75 22.84
C GLN A 54 33.61 10.68 23.40
N ALA A 55 34.49 9.87 22.79
CA ALA A 55 35.90 9.77 23.16
C ALA A 55 36.76 10.88 22.50
N GLY A 56 36.18 11.72 21.64
CA GLY A 56 36.90 12.76 20.91
C GLY A 56 37.53 12.28 19.59
N GLU A 57 37.25 11.05 19.16
CA GLU A 57 37.79 10.47 17.94
C GLU A 57 36.92 10.86 16.74
N THR A 58 37.57 11.19 15.62
CA THR A 58 36.86 11.52 14.38
C THR A 58 36.39 10.23 13.69
N VAL A 59 35.08 10.14 13.45
CA VAL A 59 34.42 8.98 12.81
C VAL A 59 34.21 9.22 11.31
N LEU A 60 33.85 10.45 10.94
CA LEU A 60 33.69 10.89 9.54
C LEU A 60 34.27 12.28 9.38
N GLU A 61 34.87 12.55 8.23
CA GLU A 61 35.47 13.84 7.90
C GLU A 61 35.26 14.16 6.41
N HIS A 62 34.86 15.39 6.10
CA HIS A 62 34.68 15.86 4.74
C HIS A 62 35.21 17.30 4.60
N ALA A 63 36.02 17.55 3.57
CA ALA A 63 36.28 18.91 3.12
C ALA A 63 35.00 19.47 2.49
N VAL A 64 34.70 20.74 2.77
CA VAL A 64 33.49 21.42 2.32
C VAL A 64 33.81 22.84 1.86
N GLU A 65 33.03 23.34 0.91
CA GLU A 65 33.09 24.70 0.38
C GLU A 65 31.85 25.51 0.76
N VAL A 66 31.90 26.83 0.53
CA VAL A 66 30.75 27.72 0.77
C VAL A 66 29.61 27.34 -0.17
N GLY A 67 28.42 27.12 0.39
CA GLY A 67 27.21 26.76 -0.36
C GLY A 67 26.97 25.25 -0.48
N ASP A 68 27.93 24.41 -0.09
CA ASP A 68 27.74 22.96 -0.05
C ASP A 68 26.56 22.58 0.86
N ILE A 69 25.85 21.50 0.49
CA ILE A 69 24.85 20.88 1.35
C ILE A 69 25.49 19.64 1.98
N TRP A 70 25.88 19.74 3.24
CA TRP A 70 26.36 18.60 4.01
C TRP A 70 25.21 17.95 4.76
N ARG A 71 25.18 16.60 4.78
CA ARG A 71 24.10 15.84 5.40
C ARG A 71 24.60 14.54 6.03
N MET A 72 23.99 14.17 7.16
CA MET A 72 24.20 12.87 7.80
C MET A 72 22.90 12.07 7.96
N CYS A 73 22.95 10.79 7.62
CA CYS A 73 21.86 9.83 7.76
C CYS A 73 22.19 8.80 8.85
N GLN A 74 21.17 8.14 9.39
CA GLN A 74 21.35 7.07 10.36
C GLN A 74 20.33 5.94 10.10
N THR A 75 20.77 4.72 10.34
CA THR A 75 19.92 3.53 10.28
C THR A 75 20.32 2.62 11.43
N LYS A 76 19.33 2.13 12.17
CA LYS A 76 19.57 1.30 13.35
C LYS A 76 19.53 -0.18 12.98
N ASP A 77 20.23 -0.96 13.78
CA ASP A 77 20.40 -2.39 13.60
C ASP A 77 19.09 -3.18 13.64
N ALA A 78 18.25 -2.98 14.66
CA ALA A 78 16.98 -3.68 14.80
C ALA A 78 16.03 -3.50 13.58
N PRO A 79 15.85 -2.28 13.02
CA PRO A 79 15.21 -2.10 11.72
C PRO A 79 15.79 -2.91 10.56
N ILE A 80 17.12 -3.06 10.47
CA ILE A 80 17.77 -3.83 9.41
C ILE A 80 17.49 -5.33 9.58
N GLN A 81 17.56 -5.85 10.81
CA GLN A 81 17.21 -7.24 11.11
C GLN A 81 15.77 -7.59 10.70
N ASP A 82 14.82 -6.74 11.08
CA ASP A 82 13.41 -6.96 10.74
C ASP A 82 13.16 -6.86 9.23
N TRP A 83 13.84 -5.92 8.56
CA TRP A 83 13.80 -5.78 7.10
C TRP A 83 14.31 -7.04 6.37
N VAL A 84 15.43 -7.63 6.80
CA VAL A 84 15.96 -8.88 6.25
C VAL A 84 15.00 -10.04 6.50
N LYS A 85 14.48 -10.16 7.73
CA LYS A 85 13.48 -11.17 8.09
C LYS A 85 12.23 -11.09 7.21
N LEU A 86 11.72 -9.88 6.98
CA LEU A 86 10.55 -9.65 6.13
C LEU A 86 10.83 -10.03 4.67
N ALA A 87 12.01 -9.71 4.14
CA ALA A 87 12.41 -10.10 2.79
C ALA A 87 12.44 -11.62 2.61
N VAL A 88 13.05 -12.35 3.55
CA VAL A 88 13.09 -13.82 3.53
C VAL A 88 11.69 -14.40 3.62
N LYS A 89 10.85 -13.88 4.53
CA LYS A 89 9.46 -14.31 4.68
C LYS A 89 8.68 -14.13 3.37
N ARG A 90 8.77 -12.96 2.73
CA ARG A 90 8.07 -12.69 1.46
C ARG A 90 8.56 -13.58 0.32
N ALA A 91 9.87 -13.80 0.20
CA ALA A 91 10.43 -14.72 -0.78
C ALA A 91 9.90 -16.15 -0.57
N ARG A 92 9.81 -16.59 0.69
CA ARG A 92 9.27 -17.91 1.06
C ARG A 92 7.77 -18.03 0.75
N ASP A 93 6.98 -17.06 1.16
CA ASP A 93 5.51 -17.08 1.01
C ASP A 93 5.09 -17.08 -0.47
N THR A 94 5.88 -16.44 -1.34
CA THR A 94 5.54 -16.23 -2.76
C THR A 94 6.30 -17.13 -3.72
N GLY A 95 7.45 -17.69 -3.30
CA GLY A 95 8.38 -18.39 -4.18
C GLY A 95 9.12 -17.48 -5.19
N GLN A 96 8.96 -16.16 -5.08
CA GLN A 96 9.55 -15.19 -6.00
C GLN A 96 11.03 -14.89 -5.62
N PRO A 97 11.90 -14.61 -6.60
CA PRO A 97 13.24 -14.11 -6.32
C PRO A 97 13.20 -12.77 -5.58
N ALA A 98 14.00 -12.63 -4.52
CA ALA A 98 14.15 -11.39 -3.77
C ALA A 98 15.52 -10.77 -4.02
N VAL A 99 15.53 -9.53 -4.48
CA VAL A 99 16.76 -8.82 -4.84
C VAL A 99 16.94 -7.66 -3.87
N PHE A 100 18.05 -7.64 -3.13
CA PHE A 100 18.51 -6.49 -2.36
C PHE A 100 19.21 -5.49 -3.28
N TRP A 101 18.70 -4.25 -3.33
CA TRP A 101 19.20 -3.20 -4.23
C TRP A 101 20.19 -2.33 -3.45
N LEU A 102 21.45 -2.75 -3.44
CA LEU A 102 22.52 -2.14 -2.66
C LEU A 102 23.73 -1.89 -3.57
N ASP A 103 24.15 -0.63 -3.67
CA ASP A 103 25.25 -0.21 -4.52
C ASP A 103 26.61 -0.40 -3.81
N PRO A 104 27.47 -1.34 -4.24
CA PRO A 104 28.77 -1.54 -3.59
C PRO A 104 29.71 -0.33 -3.68
N GLN A 105 29.40 0.68 -4.51
CA GLN A 105 30.16 1.93 -4.60
C GLN A 105 29.74 2.99 -3.57
N ARG A 106 28.64 2.78 -2.83
CA ARG A 106 28.19 3.67 -1.76
C ARG A 106 28.65 3.13 -0.41
N GLY A 107 29.42 3.91 0.35
CA GLY A 107 29.92 3.48 1.67
C GLY A 107 28.80 3.05 2.65
N HIS A 108 27.62 3.66 2.57
CA HIS A 108 26.42 3.22 3.32
C HIS A 108 25.97 1.82 2.91
N ASP A 109 25.72 1.60 1.62
CA ASP A 109 25.25 0.34 1.09
C ASP A 109 26.29 -0.77 1.27
N THR A 110 27.61 -0.48 1.18
CA THR A 110 28.67 -1.45 1.50
C THR A 110 28.52 -1.99 2.92
N ASN A 111 28.23 -1.13 3.90
CA ASN A 111 27.97 -1.57 5.27
C ASN A 111 26.68 -2.41 5.34
N LEU A 112 25.60 -1.98 4.69
CA LEU A 112 24.35 -2.74 4.65
C LEU A 112 24.52 -4.12 4.00
N ILE A 113 25.32 -4.25 2.94
CA ILE A 113 25.59 -5.53 2.28
C ILE A 113 26.19 -6.53 3.27
N GLU A 114 27.17 -6.11 4.08
CA GLU A 114 27.81 -6.99 5.06
C GLU A 114 26.84 -7.36 6.20
N ILE A 115 26.03 -6.41 6.67
CA ILE A 115 25.01 -6.66 7.69
C ILE A 115 23.94 -7.63 7.17
N VAL A 116 23.44 -7.42 5.95
CA VAL A 116 22.45 -8.30 5.29
C VAL A 116 23.00 -9.72 5.13
N LYS A 117 24.24 -9.87 4.63
CA LYS A 117 24.90 -11.18 4.55
C LYS A 117 25.05 -11.86 5.91
N GLY A 118 25.21 -11.08 6.98
CA GLY A 118 25.20 -11.56 8.36
C GLY A 118 23.84 -12.17 8.69
N TYR A 119 22.78 -11.37 8.64
CA TYR A 119 21.44 -11.79 9.07
C TYR A 119 20.76 -12.83 8.17
N LEU A 120 21.12 -12.90 6.88
CA LEU A 120 20.63 -13.98 6.02
C LEU A 120 21.03 -15.37 6.55
N LYS A 121 22.12 -15.49 7.32
CA LYS A 121 22.54 -16.76 7.94
C LYS A 121 21.67 -17.20 9.11
N ASP A 122 20.90 -16.27 9.69
CA ASP A 122 19.99 -16.54 10.81
C ASP A 122 18.62 -17.07 10.34
N HIS A 123 18.44 -17.22 9.02
CA HIS A 123 17.20 -17.67 8.40
C HIS A 123 17.43 -18.90 7.51
N ASP A 124 16.40 -19.74 7.41
CA ASP A 124 16.40 -20.81 6.40
C ASP A 124 16.12 -20.21 5.02
N THR A 125 17.16 -20.10 4.21
CA THR A 125 17.10 -19.64 2.82
C THR A 125 17.12 -20.79 1.80
N SER A 126 16.96 -22.04 2.25
CA SER A 126 16.99 -23.21 1.37
C SER A 126 15.90 -23.12 0.31
N GLY A 127 16.27 -23.25 -0.96
CA GLY A 127 15.34 -23.16 -2.08
C GLY A 127 14.85 -21.73 -2.40
N LEU A 128 15.40 -20.69 -1.76
CA LEU A 128 15.09 -19.29 -2.10
C LEU A 128 16.16 -18.70 -3.01
N GLU A 129 15.73 -17.92 -4.01
CA GLU A 129 16.62 -17.09 -4.81
C GLU A 129 16.72 -15.70 -4.18
N ILE A 130 17.75 -15.47 -3.38
CA ILE A 130 18.04 -14.18 -2.74
C ILE A 130 19.32 -13.61 -3.33
N LEU A 131 19.22 -12.44 -3.97
CA LEU A 131 20.32 -11.80 -4.68
C LEU A 131 20.65 -10.44 -4.06
N ILE A 132 21.90 -10.02 -4.15
CA ILE A 132 22.32 -8.63 -3.84
C ILE A 132 22.87 -8.04 -5.13
N LYS A 133 22.31 -6.93 -5.60
CA LYS A 133 22.66 -6.27 -6.85
C LYS A 133 22.71 -4.75 -6.67
N SER A 134 23.56 -4.07 -7.43
CA SER A 134 23.50 -2.61 -7.54
C SER A 134 22.10 -2.20 -8.04
N PRO A 135 21.59 -0.99 -7.71
CA PRO A 135 20.28 -0.55 -8.21
C PRO A 135 20.14 -0.63 -9.74
N ILE A 136 21.22 -0.38 -10.48
CA ILE A 136 21.26 -0.46 -11.95
C ILE A 136 21.11 -1.92 -12.42
N ASP A 137 21.84 -2.85 -11.81
CA ASP A 137 21.75 -4.27 -12.20
C ASP A 137 20.45 -4.91 -11.74
N ALA A 138 19.95 -4.49 -10.57
CA ALA A 138 18.71 -4.95 -9.99
C ALA A 138 17.50 -4.56 -10.84
N ILE A 139 17.43 -3.30 -11.30
CA ILE A 139 16.32 -2.85 -12.15
C ILE A 139 16.36 -3.53 -13.53
N ARG A 140 17.55 -3.77 -14.11
CA ARG A 140 17.69 -4.52 -15.37
C ARG A 140 17.20 -5.95 -15.24
N PHE A 141 17.65 -6.65 -14.19
CA PHE A 141 17.20 -8.02 -13.88
C PHE A 141 15.68 -8.07 -13.71
N THR A 142 15.14 -7.12 -12.93
CA THR A 142 13.71 -7.04 -12.64
C THR A 142 12.88 -6.78 -13.90
N MET A 143 13.25 -5.78 -14.72
CA MET A 143 12.49 -5.44 -15.93
C MET A 143 12.52 -6.55 -16.98
N ALA A 144 13.64 -7.28 -17.10
CA ALA A 144 13.73 -8.43 -18.00
C ALA A 144 12.74 -9.53 -17.60
N ARG A 145 12.64 -9.84 -16.31
CA ARG A 145 11.67 -10.80 -15.73
C ARG A 145 10.24 -10.32 -15.93
N VAL A 146 9.96 -9.07 -15.56
CA VAL A 146 8.64 -8.44 -15.70
C VAL A 146 8.17 -8.49 -17.16
N LYS A 147 9.04 -8.19 -18.13
CA LYS A 147 8.69 -8.27 -19.57
C LYS A 147 8.40 -9.71 -20.03
N ALA A 148 8.96 -10.71 -19.35
CA ALA A 148 8.74 -12.13 -19.59
C ALA A 148 7.54 -12.72 -18.83
N GLY A 149 6.78 -11.90 -18.08
CA GLY A 149 5.65 -12.38 -17.28
C GLY A 149 6.05 -12.96 -15.92
N GLU A 150 7.27 -12.67 -15.46
CA GLU A 150 7.81 -13.21 -14.20
C GLU A 150 7.91 -12.14 -13.12
N ASP A 151 7.61 -12.53 -11.88
CA ASP A 151 7.59 -11.62 -10.75
C ASP A 151 8.94 -11.47 -10.06
N THR A 152 9.17 -10.35 -9.38
CA THR A 152 10.39 -10.11 -8.57
C THR A 152 10.07 -9.31 -7.31
N ILE A 153 10.66 -9.67 -6.17
CA ILE A 153 10.61 -8.84 -4.95
C ILE A 153 11.81 -7.89 -4.96
N SER A 154 11.56 -6.59 -4.95
CA SER A 154 12.58 -5.57 -4.70
C SER A 154 12.74 -5.35 -3.19
N VAL A 155 13.96 -5.46 -2.67
CA VAL A 155 14.28 -5.28 -1.26
C VAL A 155 15.21 -4.09 -1.14
N THR A 156 14.71 -2.96 -0.63
CA THR A 156 15.37 -1.67 -0.82
C THR A 156 15.44 -0.81 0.44
N GLY A 157 16.34 0.17 0.43
CA GLY A 157 16.32 1.30 1.36
C GLY A 157 15.05 2.16 1.23
N ASN A 158 14.94 3.17 2.08
CA ASN A 158 13.76 3.99 2.29
C ASN A 158 13.38 4.83 1.06
N VAL A 159 14.36 5.46 0.41
CA VAL A 159 14.12 6.27 -0.79
C VAL A 159 13.69 5.39 -1.97
N LEU A 160 14.37 4.26 -2.19
CA LEU A 160 14.02 3.35 -3.28
C LEU A 160 12.68 2.64 -3.05
N ARG A 161 12.29 2.37 -1.79
CA ARG A 161 10.94 1.92 -1.46
C ARG A 161 9.93 2.89 -2.08
N ASP A 162 10.07 4.16 -1.75
CA ASP A 162 9.19 5.23 -2.21
C ASP A 162 9.09 5.28 -3.75
N TYR A 163 10.24 5.27 -4.42
CA TYR A 163 10.28 5.37 -5.88
C TYR A 163 9.71 4.14 -6.58
N LEU A 164 10.01 2.94 -6.09
CA LEU A 164 9.61 1.69 -6.77
C LEU A 164 8.14 1.35 -6.51
N THR A 165 7.59 1.74 -5.36
CA THR A 165 6.15 1.60 -5.07
C THR A 165 5.27 2.58 -5.86
N ASP A 166 5.85 3.60 -6.48
CA ASP A 166 5.17 4.37 -7.53
C ASP A 166 5.45 3.79 -8.92
N LEU A 167 6.73 3.56 -9.27
CA LEU A 167 7.14 3.20 -10.62
C LEU A 167 6.43 1.95 -11.15
N PHE A 168 6.54 0.83 -10.45
CA PHE A 168 6.03 -0.44 -10.94
C PHE A 168 4.50 -0.50 -10.93
N PRO A 169 3.80 -0.09 -9.85
CA PRO A 169 2.34 -0.01 -9.86
C PRO A 169 1.77 0.90 -10.95
N ILE A 170 2.42 2.02 -11.28
CA ILE A 170 2.00 2.87 -12.40
C ILE A 170 2.17 2.14 -13.74
N LEU A 171 3.24 1.36 -13.92
CA LEU A 171 3.44 0.56 -15.13
C LEU A 171 2.47 -0.61 -15.23
N GLU A 172 2.19 -1.28 -14.12
CA GLU A 172 1.36 -2.49 -14.04
C GLU A 172 -0.14 -2.19 -14.05
N LEU A 173 -0.56 -1.19 -13.26
CA LEU A 173 -1.97 -0.91 -12.94
C LEU A 173 -2.44 0.46 -13.45
N GLY A 174 -1.54 1.28 -14.01
CA GLY A 174 -1.83 2.65 -14.42
C GLY A 174 -2.01 3.62 -13.23
N THR A 175 -1.79 3.18 -12.00
CA THR A 175 -1.91 3.97 -10.76
C THR A 175 -1.20 3.30 -9.59
N SER A 176 -0.62 4.09 -8.68
CA SER A 176 -0.07 3.60 -7.41
C SER A 176 -1.08 3.62 -6.25
N ALA A 177 -2.32 4.07 -6.50
CA ALA A 177 -3.36 4.13 -5.47
C ALA A 177 -3.97 2.76 -5.13
N LYS A 178 -3.77 1.74 -5.98
CA LYS A 178 -4.38 0.41 -5.85
C LYS A 178 -3.37 -0.63 -5.37
N MET A 179 -2.74 -0.36 -4.23
CA MET A 179 -1.65 -1.18 -3.68
C MET A 179 -1.94 -1.62 -2.26
N LEU A 180 -1.47 -2.82 -1.91
CA LEU A 180 -1.35 -3.24 -0.51
C LEU A 180 -0.08 -2.63 0.09
N SER A 181 -0.25 -1.77 1.10
CA SER A 181 0.86 -1.24 1.90
C SER A 181 0.75 -1.73 3.34
N ILE A 182 1.57 -2.72 3.67
CA ILE A 182 1.54 -3.42 4.96
C ILE A 182 2.83 -3.08 5.71
N VAL A 183 2.69 -2.60 6.93
CA VAL A 183 3.79 -2.25 7.83
C VAL A 183 3.72 -3.15 9.07
N PRO A 184 4.50 -4.25 9.10
CA PRO A 184 4.70 -5.02 10.32
C PRO A 184 5.36 -4.12 11.38
N LEU A 185 4.69 -3.90 12.50
CA LEU A 185 5.25 -3.07 13.56
C LEU A 185 6.28 -3.88 14.33
N LEU A 186 7.41 -3.26 14.70
CA LEU A 186 8.47 -3.91 15.49
C LEU A 186 7.97 -4.53 16.80
N ALA A 187 6.88 -4.01 17.36
CA ALA A 187 6.25 -4.52 18.58
C ALA A 187 5.28 -5.71 18.35
N GLY A 188 5.18 -6.23 17.13
CA GLY A 188 4.32 -7.37 16.75
C GLY A 188 2.92 -7.00 16.24
N GLY A 189 2.54 -5.72 16.27
CA GLY A 189 1.30 -5.23 15.65
C GLY A 189 1.38 -5.16 14.11
N GLY A 190 0.27 -4.78 13.48
CA GLY A 190 0.21 -4.49 12.04
C GLY A 190 -0.36 -3.10 11.80
N LEU A 191 0.20 -2.38 10.83
CA LEU A 191 -0.36 -1.16 10.27
C LEU A 191 -0.63 -1.42 8.78
N PHE A 192 -1.85 -1.13 8.33
CA PHE A 192 -2.32 -1.40 6.98
C PHE A 192 -2.73 -0.07 6.34
N GLU A 193 -1.87 0.46 5.48
CA GLU A 193 -2.16 1.70 4.77
C GLU A 193 -3.01 1.39 3.53
N THR A 194 -4.07 2.18 3.34
CA THR A 194 -5.07 1.94 2.29
C THR A 194 -4.62 2.43 0.91
N GLY A 195 -3.41 2.99 0.79
CA GLY A 195 -2.85 3.51 -0.44
C GLY A 195 -1.71 4.50 -0.17
N ALA A 196 -0.89 4.78 -1.19
CA ALA A 196 0.27 5.67 -1.10
C ALA A 196 -0.01 7.14 -1.54
N GLY A 197 -1.23 7.41 -2.02
CA GLY A 197 -1.61 8.73 -2.55
C GLY A 197 -2.04 9.75 -1.49
N GLY A 198 -2.28 10.99 -1.93
CA GLY A 198 -2.87 12.04 -1.09
C GLY A 198 -4.40 11.99 -1.01
N SER A 199 -5.00 12.88 -0.21
CA SER A 199 -6.45 12.91 0.06
C SER A 199 -7.34 13.54 -1.03
N ALA A 200 -6.82 13.68 -2.25
CA ALA A 200 -7.56 14.09 -3.46
C ALA A 200 -8.53 15.30 -3.30
N PRO A 201 -8.05 16.55 -3.11
CA PRO A 201 -8.91 17.73 -2.89
C PRO A 201 -9.93 17.99 -4.02
N LYS A 202 -9.61 17.60 -5.26
CA LYS A 202 -10.53 17.70 -6.41
C LYS A 202 -11.72 16.74 -6.34
N HIS A 203 -11.65 15.69 -5.51
CA HIS A 203 -12.78 14.79 -5.27
C HIS A 203 -13.76 15.43 -4.29
N ALA A 204 -13.23 16.06 -3.23
CA ALA A 204 -14.04 16.84 -2.29
C ALA A 204 -14.76 18.00 -2.99
N GLN A 205 -14.09 18.67 -3.94
CA GLN A 205 -14.72 19.71 -4.76
C GLN A 205 -15.91 19.18 -5.57
N GLN A 206 -15.75 18.05 -6.27
CA GLN A 206 -16.86 17.46 -7.04
C GLN A 206 -18.02 17.02 -6.14
N LEU A 207 -17.72 16.45 -4.97
CA LEU A 207 -18.75 16.11 -4.01
C LEU A 207 -19.53 17.37 -3.59
N ALA A 208 -18.84 18.47 -3.27
CA ALA A 208 -19.48 19.72 -2.87
C ALA A 208 -20.32 20.37 -3.99
N GLU A 209 -19.82 20.38 -5.22
CA GLU A 209 -20.46 21.05 -6.36
C GLU A 209 -21.59 20.22 -6.98
N GLU A 210 -21.44 18.90 -7.01
CA GLU A 210 -22.29 18.02 -7.82
C GLU A 210 -22.81 16.81 -7.04
N GLY A 211 -22.51 16.69 -5.75
CA GLY A 211 -22.98 15.57 -4.93
C GLY A 211 -22.43 14.21 -5.38
N HIS A 212 -21.30 14.15 -6.10
CA HIS A 212 -20.71 12.92 -6.65
C HIS A 212 -19.28 12.71 -6.14
N LEU A 213 -19.01 11.56 -5.52
CA LEU A 213 -17.68 11.23 -5.00
C LEU A 213 -17.01 10.11 -5.81
N ARG A 214 -16.02 10.47 -6.63
CA ARG A 214 -15.23 9.52 -7.44
C ARG A 214 -13.99 8.94 -6.74
N TRP A 215 -13.95 8.97 -5.41
CA TRP A 215 -12.86 8.35 -4.64
C TRP A 215 -13.00 6.83 -4.70
N ASP A 216 -11.94 6.11 -5.09
CA ASP A 216 -11.93 4.66 -5.17
C ASP A 216 -11.44 4.06 -3.85
N SER A 217 -12.33 3.36 -3.13
CA SER A 217 -12.04 2.74 -1.83
C SER A 217 -11.44 1.33 -1.95
N LEU A 218 -11.05 0.87 -3.15
CA LEU A 218 -10.46 -0.47 -3.33
C LEU A 218 -9.30 -0.75 -2.36
N GLY A 219 -8.42 0.22 -2.15
CA GLY A 219 -7.30 0.07 -1.20
C GLY A 219 -7.74 -0.09 0.26
N GLU A 220 -8.88 0.49 0.65
CA GLU A 220 -9.49 0.28 1.97
C GLU A 220 -10.00 -1.16 2.12
N PHE A 221 -10.61 -1.71 1.07
CA PHE A 221 -11.13 -3.09 1.06
C PHE A 221 -9.99 -4.10 1.18
N LEU A 222 -8.94 -3.89 0.38
CA LEU A 222 -7.73 -4.72 0.40
C LEU A 222 -7.03 -4.65 1.77
N ALA A 223 -6.86 -3.46 2.34
CA ALA A 223 -6.25 -3.29 3.66
C ALA A 223 -7.08 -3.95 4.78
N LEU A 224 -8.42 -3.85 4.70
CA LEU A 224 -9.31 -4.48 5.68
C LEU A 224 -9.22 -6.02 5.62
N SER A 225 -9.19 -6.62 4.44
CA SER A 225 -9.00 -8.07 4.28
C SER A 225 -7.72 -8.55 4.97
N VAL A 226 -6.60 -7.86 4.70
CA VAL A 226 -5.30 -8.21 5.31
C VAL A 226 -5.31 -7.97 6.81
N SER A 227 -5.95 -6.90 7.28
CA SER A 227 -6.08 -6.63 8.72
C SER A 227 -6.87 -7.72 9.45
N LEU A 228 -7.95 -8.23 8.86
CA LEU A 228 -8.75 -9.30 9.42
C LEU A 228 -7.99 -10.64 9.40
N GLU A 229 -7.22 -10.89 8.34
CA GLU A 229 -6.36 -12.08 8.24
C GLU A 229 -5.26 -12.05 9.31
N ASP A 230 -4.53 -10.94 9.46
CA ASP A 230 -3.48 -10.78 10.47
C ASP A 230 -4.05 -10.95 11.89
N LEU A 231 -5.21 -10.37 12.17
CA LEU A 231 -5.93 -10.57 13.43
C LEU A 231 -6.26 -12.06 13.64
N GLY A 232 -6.88 -12.69 12.64
CA GLY A 232 -7.26 -14.10 12.69
C GLY A 232 -6.09 -15.04 12.94
N GLN A 233 -4.95 -14.80 12.29
CA GLN A 233 -3.73 -15.58 12.46
C GLN A 233 -3.10 -15.37 13.86
N LYS A 234 -3.01 -14.12 14.33
CA LYS A 234 -2.35 -13.80 15.61
C LYS A 234 -3.16 -14.20 16.83
N THR A 235 -4.49 -14.20 16.73
CA THR A 235 -5.39 -14.49 17.85
C THR A 235 -6.13 -15.82 17.69
N GLU A 236 -5.77 -16.63 16.70
CA GLU A 236 -6.45 -17.90 16.36
C GLU A 236 -7.98 -17.72 16.19
N ASN A 237 -8.40 -16.58 15.64
CA ASN A 237 -9.81 -16.25 15.46
C ASN A 237 -10.32 -16.73 14.09
N ALA A 238 -10.93 -17.91 14.08
CA ALA A 238 -11.48 -18.53 12.87
C ALA A 238 -12.52 -17.66 12.15
N LYS A 239 -13.39 -16.94 12.89
CA LYS A 239 -14.39 -16.04 12.27
C LYS A 239 -13.73 -14.86 11.55
N ALA A 240 -12.65 -14.31 12.10
CA ALA A 240 -11.89 -13.24 11.42
C ALA A 240 -11.26 -13.73 10.11
N LEU A 241 -10.77 -14.98 10.07
CA LEU A 241 -10.24 -15.60 8.85
C LEU A 241 -11.34 -15.79 7.79
N ILE A 242 -12.54 -16.22 8.19
CA ILE A 242 -13.69 -16.35 7.28
C ILE A 242 -14.09 -14.98 6.73
N LEU A 243 -14.15 -13.94 7.58
CA LEU A 243 -14.44 -12.57 7.15
C LEU A 243 -13.39 -12.06 6.15
N ALA A 244 -12.11 -12.27 6.40
CA ALA A 244 -11.02 -11.90 5.49
C ALA A 244 -11.14 -12.61 4.14
N LYS A 245 -11.33 -13.93 4.16
CA LYS A 245 -11.45 -14.77 2.96
C LYS A 245 -12.64 -14.34 2.09
N THR A 246 -13.81 -14.18 2.71
CA THR A 246 -15.03 -13.76 2.00
C THR A 246 -14.96 -12.32 1.50
N LEU A 247 -14.25 -11.41 2.20
CA LEU A 247 -14.01 -10.06 1.71
C LEU A 247 -13.06 -10.04 0.50
N ASN A 248 -12.04 -10.90 0.48
CA ASN A 248 -11.18 -11.09 -0.69
C ASN A 248 -11.99 -11.59 -1.91
N GLN A 249 -12.89 -12.57 -1.70
CA GLN A 249 -13.78 -13.05 -2.76
C GLN A 249 -14.73 -11.95 -3.25
N ALA A 250 -15.31 -11.17 -2.32
CA ALA A 250 -16.18 -10.04 -2.65
C ALA A 250 -15.45 -8.95 -3.45
N THR A 251 -14.19 -8.66 -3.09
CA THR A 251 -13.35 -7.70 -3.79
C THR A 251 -12.99 -8.18 -5.19
N GLY A 252 -12.72 -9.47 -5.38
CA GLY A 252 -12.52 -10.06 -6.72
C GLY A 252 -13.77 -9.89 -7.60
N ARG A 253 -14.94 -10.28 -7.09
CA ARG A 253 -16.21 -10.12 -7.83
C ARG A 253 -16.55 -8.66 -8.11
N PHE A 254 -16.24 -7.76 -7.18
CA PHE A 254 -16.37 -6.31 -7.33
C PHE A 254 -15.58 -5.78 -8.53
N LEU A 255 -14.35 -6.28 -8.72
CA LEU A 255 -13.51 -5.95 -9.87
C LEU A 255 -14.04 -6.59 -11.16
N ASP A 256 -14.45 -7.86 -11.13
CA ASP A 256 -14.99 -8.57 -12.30
C ASP A 256 -16.23 -7.89 -12.89
N HIS A 257 -17.03 -7.23 -12.05
CA HIS A 257 -18.26 -6.52 -12.44
C HIS A 257 -18.07 -5.00 -12.58
N ASP A 258 -16.83 -4.51 -12.58
CA ASP A 258 -16.47 -3.09 -12.74
C ASP A 258 -17.28 -2.16 -11.82
N ARG A 259 -17.38 -2.51 -10.53
CA ARG A 259 -18.16 -1.76 -9.54
C ARG A 259 -17.40 -0.62 -8.88
N SER A 260 -16.24 -0.25 -9.43
CA SER A 260 -15.46 0.92 -8.99
C SER A 260 -16.21 2.23 -9.27
N PRO A 261 -15.98 3.29 -8.48
CA PRO A 261 -16.58 4.60 -8.73
C PRO A 261 -16.21 5.14 -10.11
N LEU A 262 -17.22 5.51 -10.87
CA LEU A 262 -17.05 6.19 -12.14
C LEU A 262 -16.88 7.69 -11.90
N ARG A 263 -16.53 8.45 -12.95
CA ARG A 263 -16.08 9.84 -12.80
C ARG A 263 -17.19 10.88 -12.99
N LYS A 264 -18.34 10.48 -13.52
CA LYS A 264 -19.41 11.40 -13.94
C LYS A 264 -20.64 11.24 -13.05
N VAL A 265 -21.26 12.37 -12.72
CA VAL A 265 -22.57 12.46 -12.07
C VAL A 265 -23.60 11.58 -12.78
N GLY A 266 -24.46 10.94 -11.98
CA GLY A 266 -25.48 10.01 -12.44
C GLY A 266 -24.97 8.59 -12.65
N GLN A 267 -23.65 8.37 -12.59
CA GLN A 267 -23.05 7.04 -12.55
C GLN A 267 -22.83 6.57 -11.11
N VAL A 268 -22.47 5.30 -10.94
CA VAL A 268 -22.06 4.75 -9.65
C VAL A 268 -20.87 5.54 -9.12
N ASP A 269 -20.98 6.05 -7.90
CA ASP A 269 -19.92 6.75 -7.19
C ASP A 269 -19.44 5.91 -5.98
N ASN A 270 -18.60 6.47 -5.11
CA ASN A 270 -18.05 5.81 -3.92
C ASN A 270 -19.12 5.16 -3.02
N ARG A 271 -20.27 5.78 -2.84
CA ARG A 271 -21.34 5.25 -1.99
C ARG A 271 -21.97 4.01 -2.62
N GLY A 272 -22.19 4.06 -3.93
CA GLY A 272 -22.64 2.91 -4.70
C GLY A 272 -21.63 1.76 -4.69
N SER A 273 -20.32 2.05 -4.79
CA SER A 273 -19.30 1.01 -4.72
C SER A 273 -19.26 0.30 -3.36
N HIS A 274 -19.47 1.04 -2.27
CA HIS A 274 -19.58 0.46 -0.92
C HIS A 274 -20.79 -0.47 -0.79
N TYR A 275 -21.95 -0.08 -1.34
CA TYR A 275 -23.14 -0.94 -1.38
C TYR A 275 -22.90 -2.26 -2.14
N TYR A 276 -22.28 -2.19 -3.32
CA TYR A 276 -21.98 -3.40 -4.10
C TYR A 276 -21.00 -4.32 -3.36
N LEU A 277 -19.95 -3.77 -2.74
CA LEU A 277 -19.03 -4.58 -1.94
C LEU A 277 -19.76 -5.27 -0.77
N ALA A 278 -20.58 -4.53 -0.02
CA ALA A 278 -21.36 -5.07 1.08
C ALA A 278 -22.29 -6.21 0.62
N THR A 279 -22.93 -6.04 -0.54
CA THR A 279 -23.77 -7.07 -1.16
C THR A 279 -22.98 -8.34 -1.47
N TYR A 280 -21.85 -8.23 -2.16
CA TYR A 280 -21.03 -9.39 -2.50
C TYR A 280 -20.44 -10.06 -1.25
N TRP A 281 -20.06 -9.28 -0.24
CA TRP A 281 -19.52 -9.82 1.00
C TRP A 281 -20.58 -10.57 1.80
N ALA A 282 -21.79 -10.02 1.92
CA ALA A 282 -22.92 -10.69 2.54
C ALA A 282 -23.26 -12.01 1.82
N GLU A 283 -23.21 -12.04 0.48
CA GLU A 283 -23.44 -13.25 -0.31
C GLU A 283 -22.40 -14.34 -0.02
N TYR A 284 -21.10 -14.01 -0.01
CA TYR A 284 -20.05 -14.98 0.31
C TYR A 284 -20.14 -15.47 1.77
N LEU A 285 -20.53 -14.60 2.71
CA LEU A 285 -20.75 -14.99 4.11
C LEU A 285 -22.00 -15.86 4.30
N ALA A 286 -23.05 -15.63 3.50
CA ALA A 286 -24.29 -16.42 3.51
C ALA A 286 -24.13 -17.79 2.83
N THR A 287 -23.12 -17.95 1.97
CA THR A 287 -22.92 -19.18 1.18
C THR A 287 -21.79 -20.07 1.69
N GLN A 288 -20.84 -19.54 2.46
CA GLN A 288 -19.78 -20.35 3.08
C GLN A 288 -20.31 -21.41 4.05
N ASP A 289 -19.55 -22.49 4.24
CA ASP A 289 -19.90 -23.65 5.07
C ASP A 289 -18.91 -23.88 6.24
N GLU A 290 -18.07 -22.89 6.54
CA GLU A 290 -17.05 -22.95 7.58
C GLU A 290 -17.59 -22.55 8.97
N ASP A 291 -18.56 -21.63 9.04
CA ASP A 291 -19.20 -21.18 10.28
C ASP A 291 -20.72 -20.97 10.10
N ALA A 292 -21.53 -21.79 10.77
CA ALA A 292 -22.99 -21.77 10.63
C ALA A 292 -23.65 -20.52 11.24
N GLU A 293 -23.02 -19.90 12.25
CA GLU A 293 -23.55 -18.70 12.90
C GLU A 293 -23.40 -17.49 11.99
N LEU A 294 -22.21 -17.29 11.42
CA LEU A 294 -21.96 -16.29 10.38
C LEU A 294 -22.88 -16.53 9.19
N LYS A 295 -23.00 -17.78 8.73
CA LYS A 295 -23.89 -18.12 7.62
C LYS A 295 -25.31 -17.64 7.88
N THR A 296 -25.90 -18.05 9.01
CA THR A 296 -27.26 -17.69 9.39
C THR A 296 -27.44 -16.18 9.53
N LYS A 297 -26.48 -15.50 10.18
CA LYS A 297 -26.52 -14.05 10.37
C LYS A 297 -26.51 -13.30 9.03
N PHE A 298 -25.66 -13.71 8.10
CA PHE A 298 -25.48 -13.03 6.82
C PHE A 298 -26.46 -13.47 5.72
N THR A 299 -27.13 -14.64 5.84
CA THR A 299 -28.25 -15.00 4.96
C THR A 299 -29.36 -13.95 5.04
N LYS A 300 -29.76 -13.55 6.25
CA LYS A 300 -30.78 -12.52 6.43
C LYS A 300 -30.36 -11.18 5.77
N LEU A 301 -29.14 -10.74 6.03
CA LEU A 301 -28.60 -9.51 5.41
C LEU A 301 -28.59 -9.60 3.89
N ASN A 302 -28.14 -10.72 3.33
CA ASN A 302 -28.09 -10.95 1.89
C ASN A 302 -29.49 -10.88 1.25
N ASP A 303 -30.49 -11.50 1.87
CA ASP A 303 -31.87 -11.50 1.38
C ASP A 303 -32.47 -10.09 1.40
N GLU A 304 -32.26 -9.33 2.48
CA GLU A 304 -32.70 -7.93 2.59
C GLU A 304 -32.01 -7.02 1.56
N LEU A 305 -30.70 -7.15 1.38
CA LEU A 305 -29.97 -6.36 0.35
C LEU A 305 -30.42 -6.68 -1.08
N ALA A 306 -30.83 -7.92 -1.34
CA ALA A 306 -31.38 -8.35 -2.63
C ALA A 306 -32.81 -7.83 -2.85
N GLU A 307 -33.67 -7.90 -1.83
CA GLU A 307 -35.05 -7.42 -1.88
C GLU A 307 -35.11 -5.90 -2.16
N TYR A 308 -34.30 -5.11 -1.43
CA TYR A 308 -34.30 -3.65 -1.53
C TYR A 308 -33.30 -3.09 -2.55
N HIS A 309 -32.73 -3.92 -3.42
CA HIS A 309 -31.69 -3.51 -4.37
C HIS A 309 -32.06 -2.28 -5.21
N SER A 310 -33.25 -2.31 -5.81
CA SER A 310 -33.71 -1.25 -6.71
C SER A 310 -33.90 0.08 -5.96
N ASP A 311 -34.45 0.02 -4.76
CA ASP A 311 -34.69 1.19 -3.91
C ASP A 311 -33.36 1.82 -3.46
N ILE A 312 -32.42 1.00 -2.99
CA ILE A 312 -31.09 1.46 -2.55
C ILE A 312 -30.35 2.15 -3.70
N VAL A 313 -30.31 1.53 -4.88
CA VAL A 313 -29.62 2.12 -6.05
C VAL A 313 -30.28 3.43 -6.47
N ALA A 314 -31.62 3.51 -6.45
CA ALA A 314 -32.35 4.73 -6.77
C ALA A 314 -32.06 5.85 -5.75
N GLU A 315 -32.10 5.55 -4.45
CA GLU A 315 -31.78 6.51 -3.38
C GLU A 315 -30.34 7.04 -3.49
N LEU A 316 -29.37 6.16 -3.74
CA LEU A 316 -27.96 6.55 -3.93
C LEU A 316 -27.76 7.40 -5.20
N SER A 317 -28.48 7.10 -6.27
CA SER A 317 -28.41 7.85 -7.53
C SER A 317 -29.04 9.24 -7.42
N HIS A 318 -30.20 9.35 -6.77
CA HIS A 318 -30.90 10.62 -6.55
C HIS A 318 -30.15 11.60 -5.66
N ALA A 319 -29.19 11.13 -4.87
CA ALA A 319 -28.32 11.98 -4.04
C ALA A 319 -27.24 12.74 -4.85
N GLN A 320 -27.16 12.53 -6.18
CA GLN A 320 -26.19 13.17 -7.06
C GLN A 320 -26.82 14.29 -7.90
N GLY A 321 -25.97 15.14 -8.49
CA GLY A 321 -26.35 16.18 -9.46
C GLY A 321 -26.72 17.52 -8.85
N THR A 322 -26.60 17.67 -7.53
CA THR A 322 -26.87 18.92 -6.81
C THR A 322 -25.72 19.27 -5.89
N ALA A 323 -25.45 20.56 -5.74
CA ALA A 323 -24.51 21.05 -4.76
C ALA A 323 -24.95 20.66 -3.34
N VAL A 324 -23.99 20.32 -2.49
CA VAL A 324 -24.22 19.90 -1.10
C VAL A 324 -23.42 20.77 -0.15
N ASP A 325 -23.99 21.07 1.01
CA ASP A 325 -23.31 21.81 2.07
C ASP A 325 -22.73 20.83 3.09
N LEU A 326 -21.40 20.68 3.08
CA LEU A 326 -20.66 19.85 4.03
C LEU A 326 -20.42 20.54 5.39
N GLY A 327 -20.80 21.81 5.53
CA GLY A 327 -20.59 22.60 6.75
C GLY A 327 -19.12 22.93 7.06
N GLY A 328 -18.21 22.69 6.11
CA GLY A 328 -16.78 22.94 6.24
C GLY A 328 -15.97 22.31 5.11
N TYR A 329 -14.65 22.37 5.21
CA TYR A 329 -13.72 21.68 4.29
C TYR A 329 -12.70 20.83 5.06
N PHE A 330 -11.82 21.45 5.85
CA PHE A 330 -10.88 20.72 6.72
C PHE A 330 -11.54 20.14 7.97
N HIS A 331 -12.62 20.78 8.45
CA HIS A 331 -13.41 20.34 9.59
C HIS A 331 -14.88 20.44 9.21
N LEU A 332 -15.45 19.32 8.77
CA LEU A 332 -16.84 19.24 8.31
C LEU A 332 -17.82 19.26 9.49
N ASP A 333 -19.04 19.70 9.24
CA ASP A 333 -20.15 19.39 10.14
C ASP A 333 -20.45 17.89 10.05
N ARG A 334 -20.33 17.19 11.18
CA ARG A 334 -20.46 15.72 11.23
C ARG A 334 -21.84 15.24 10.79
N ALA A 335 -22.91 15.95 11.17
CA ALA A 335 -24.27 15.55 10.84
C ALA A 335 -24.54 15.76 9.34
N LYS A 336 -24.10 16.89 8.78
CA LYS A 336 -24.21 17.14 7.35
C LYS A 336 -23.44 16.11 6.53
N ALA A 337 -22.17 15.86 6.89
CA ALA A 337 -21.35 14.86 6.21
C ALA A 337 -21.97 13.46 6.29
N ALA A 338 -22.48 13.03 7.46
CA ALA A 338 -23.14 11.74 7.62
C ALA A 338 -24.37 11.61 6.71
N ASN A 339 -25.23 12.63 6.67
CA ASN A 339 -26.44 12.63 5.82
C ASN A 339 -26.10 12.59 4.32
N ILE A 340 -25.06 13.31 3.89
CA ILE A 340 -24.60 13.32 2.49
C ILE A 340 -23.97 11.97 2.09
N MET A 341 -23.23 11.34 3.01
CA MET A 341 -22.50 10.10 2.75
C MET A 341 -23.37 8.84 2.92
N ARG A 342 -24.47 8.91 3.66
CA ARG A 342 -25.41 7.80 3.89
C ARG A 342 -26.85 8.18 3.46
N PRO A 343 -27.10 8.55 2.19
CA PRO A 343 -28.39 9.08 1.77
C PRO A 343 -29.47 8.01 1.59
N SER A 344 -29.09 6.73 1.47
CA SER A 344 -30.06 5.64 1.32
C SER A 344 -30.60 5.21 2.68
N GLN A 345 -31.88 5.53 2.92
CA GLN A 345 -32.57 5.12 4.14
C GLN A 345 -32.77 3.62 4.17
N ALA A 346 -33.11 3.00 3.03
CA ALA A 346 -33.26 1.55 2.93
C ALA A 346 -31.97 0.82 3.36
N LEU A 347 -30.82 1.24 2.80
CA LEU A 347 -29.53 0.65 3.16
C LEU A 347 -29.19 0.89 4.64
N ASN A 348 -29.41 2.10 5.15
CA ASN A 348 -29.13 2.41 6.56
C ASN A 348 -29.94 1.53 7.52
N CYS A 349 -31.25 1.35 7.27
CA CYS A 349 -32.10 0.50 8.10
C CYS A 349 -31.61 -0.96 8.12
N ILE A 350 -31.16 -1.49 6.97
CA ILE A 350 -30.63 -2.85 6.86
C ILE A 350 -29.31 -2.99 7.63
N ILE A 351 -28.37 -2.08 7.43
CA ILE A 351 -27.04 -2.14 8.08
C ILE A 351 -27.13 -1.90 9.59
N ASP A 352 -27.99 -0.98 10.05
CA ASP A 352 -28.15 -0.67 11.48
C ASP A 352 -28.83 -1.82 12.26
N ALA A 353 -29.46 -2.79 11.56
CA ALA A 353 -30.13 -3.95 12.15
C ALA A 353 -29.25 -5.21 12.27
N LEU A 354 -28.01 -5.17 11.76
CA LEU A 354 -27.02 -6.27 11.78
C LEU A 354 -26.28 -6.35 13.12
#